data_AF-A0A2X3CKF7-F1
#
_entry.id   AF-A0A2X3CKF7-F1
#
_cell.length_a   1.000
_cell.length_b   1.000
_cell.length_c   1.000
_cell.angle_alpha   90.00
_cell.angle_beta   90.00
_cell.angle_gamma   90.00
#
_symmetry.space_group_name_H-M   'P 1'
#
loop_
_entity.id
_entity.type
_entity.pdbx_description
1 polymer ?
#
loop_
_entity_poly.entity_id
_entity_poly.type
_entity_poly.pdbx_seq_one_letter_code
_entity_poly.pdbx_strand_id
1 'polypeptide(L)'
;MATEQLRWGVSPLCWTNDVLEDLGGDIPLDTCLREAREAGYQGIELGRKFPRQAATLGPLLAAADLRLASAGTAACWPTAAWKRSWRRCGSTPSSSGSSARR
;
A
#
# COMPACT_ATOMS: atom_id res chain seq x y z
N MET A 1 -20.26 -10.70 6.61
CA MET A 1 -19.51 -10.77 7.89
C MET A 1 -18.82 -9.43 8.12
N ALA A 2 -18.67 -8.93 9.36
CA ALA A 2 -18.16 -7.58 9.64
C ALA A 2 -16.71 -7.29 9.17
N THR A 3 -15.97 -8.30 8.72
CA THR A 3 -14.58 -8.20 8.25
C THR A 3 -14.46 -7.80 6.78
N GLU A 4 -15.53 -7.82 5.99
CA GLU A 4 -15.49 -7.54 4.53
C GLU A 4 -15.14 -6.07 4.19
N GLN A 5 -15.12 -5.18 5.19
CA GLN A 5 -14.74 -3.78 5.05
C GLN A 5 -13.39 -3.43 5.69
N LEU A 6 -12.70 -4.42 6.28
CA LEU A 6 -11.40 -4.22 6.89
C LEU A 6 -10.31 -4.25 5.83
N ARG A 7 -9.37 -3.29 5.93
CA ARG A 7 -8.20 -3.22 5.05
C ARG A 7 -6.93 -3.30 5.88
N TRP A 8 -5.98 -4.10 5.42
CA TRP A 8 -4.74 -4.39 6.14
C TRP A 8 -3.58 -3.55 5.60
N GLY A 9 -2.95 -2.79 6.50
CA GLY A 9 -1.72 -2.05 6.22
C GLY A 9 -0.52 -2.68 6.93
N VAL A 10 0.68 -2.46 6.41
CA VAL A 10 1.94 -2.91 7.01
C VAL A 10 2.93 -1.77 7.15
N SER A 11 3.79 -1.84 8.17
CA SER A 11 4.91 -0.91 8.31
C SER A 11 6.10 -1.41 7.47
N PRO A 12 6.83 -0.53 6.76
CA PRO A 12 8.02 -0.93 6.01
C PRO A 12 9.16 -1.43 6.92
N LEU A 13 9.03 -1.32 8.24
CA LEU A 13 9.96 -1.87 9.25
C LEU A 13 10.26 -3.37 9.06
N CYS A 14 9.35 -4.12 8.44
CA CYS A 14 9.59 -5.53 8.09
C CYS A 14 10.72 -5.72 7.06
N TRP A 15 11.12 -4.66 6.34
CA TRP A 15 12.20 -4.67 5.34
C TRP A 15 13.30 -3.66 5.65
N THR A 16 12.95 -2.46 6.06
CA THR A 16 13.91 -1.36 6.23
C THR A 16 13.69 -0.67 7.56
N ASN A 17 14.76 -0.41 8.30
CA ASN A 17 14.67 0.37 9.52
C ASN A 17 14.95 1.87 9.24
N ASP A 18 14.15 2.73 9.85
CA ASP A 18 14.26 4.19 9.69
C ASP A 18 15.28 4.81 10.65
N VAL A 19 15.66 4.12 11.75
CA VAL A 19 16.65 4.56 12.75
C VAL A 19 18.00 3.88 12.52
N LEU A 20 18.00 2.56 12.35
CA LEU A 20 19.20 1.76 12.09
C LEU A 20 19.35 1.55 10.59
N GLU A 21 19.88 2.55 9.88
CA GLU A 21 19.83 2.59 8.41
C GLU A 21 20.51 1.42 7.70
N ASP A 22 21.52 0.81 8.33
CA ASP A 22 22.21 -0.37 7.81
C ASP A 22 21.32 -1.62 7.81
N LEU A 23 20.30 -1.67 8.69
CA LEU A 23 19.37 -2.78 8.77
C LEU A 23 18.35 -2.69 7.61
N GLY A 24 18.62 -3.45 6.56
CA GLY A 24 17.84 -3.44 5.31
C GLY A 24 18.12 -2.21 4.44
N GLY A 25 19.26 -1.53 4.64
CA GLY A 25 19.67 -0.37 3.85
C GLY A 25 19.89 -0.68 2.37
N ASP A 26 20.29 -1.91 2.07
CA ASP A 26 20.49 -2.49 0.75
C ASP A 26 19.19 -2.96 0.07
N ILE A 27 18.13 -3.24 0.85
CA ILE A 27 16.85 -3.72 0.29
C ILE A 27 16.18 -2.60 -0.52
N PRO A 28 15.96 -2.79 -1.84
CA PRO A 28 15.31 -1.79 -2.67
C PRO A 28 13.87 -1.50 -2.24
N LEU A 29 13.41 -0.27 -2.50
CA LEU A 29 12.01 0.10 -2.23
C LEU A 29 11.04 -0.78 -3.03
N ASP A 30 11.35 -1.14 -4.27
CA ASP A 30 10.47 -1.98 -5.09
C ASP A 30 10.30 -3.38 -4.49
N THR A 31 11.37 -3.97 -3.94
CA THR A 31 11.31 -5.25 -3.21
C THR A 31 10.33 -5.19 -2.04
N CYS A 32 10.43 -4.15 -1.22
CA CYS A 32 9.52 -3.95 -0.08
C CYS A 32 8.05 -3.85 -0.51
N LEU A 33 7.76 -3.10 -1.58
CA LEU A 33 6.40 -2.93 -2.09
C LEU A 33 5.85 -4.21 -2.71
N ARG A 34 6.67 -4.90 -3.51
CA ARG A 34 6.31 -6.17 -4.15
C ARG A 34 5.97 -7.21 -3.09
N GLU A 35 6.83 -7.39 -2.10
CA GLU A 35 6.63 -8.41 -1.05
C GLU A 35 5.47 -8.07 -0.12
N ALA A 36 5.25 -6.79 0.19
CA ALA A 36 4.05 -6.37 0.92
C ALA A 36 2.76 -6.74 0.16
N ARG A 37 2.74 -6.59 -1.16
CA ARG A 37 1.59 -6.97 -1.99
C ARG A 37 1.41 -8.48 -2.10
N GLU A 38 2.51 -9.22 -2.26
CA GLU A 38 2.54 -10.69 -2.28
C GLU A 38 2.05 -11.28 -0.94
N ALA A 39 2.37 -10.62 0.18
CA ALA A 39 1.89 -10.98 1.51
C ALA A 39 0.39 -10.65 1.75
N GLY A 40 -0.28 -10.00 0.79
CA GLY A 40 -1.72 -9.73 0.85
C GLY A 40 -2.13 -8.42 1.51
N TYR A 41 -1.17 -7.55 1.84
CA TYR A 41 -1.49 -6.21 2.34
C TYR A 41 -2.10 -5.33 1.25
N GLN A 42 -3.01 -4.44 1.65
CA GLN A 42 -3.63 -3.46 0.74
C GLN A 42 -3.07 -2.04 0.94
N GLY A 43 -2.17 -1.88 1.91
CA GLY A 43 -1.46 -0.62 2.09
C GLY A 43 -0.17 -0.76 2.87
N ILE A 44 0.66 0.27 2.78
CA ILE A 44 1.95 0.36 3.46
C ILE A 44 2.13 1.75 4.05
N GLU A 45 2.78 1.84 5.21
CA GLU A 45 3.14 3.10 5.84
C GLU A 45 4.30 3.80 5.12
N LEU A 46 4.45 5.11 5.35
CA LEU A 46 5.53 5.89 4.76
C LEU A 46 6.88 5.66 5.49
N GLY A 47 7.81 4.95 4.86
CA GLY A 47 9.18 4.78 5.37
C GLY A 47 10.19 5.80 4.82
N ARG A 48 11.43 5.79 5.32
CA ARG A 48 12.48 6.76 4.91
C ARG A 48 12.82 6.73 3.42
N LYS A 49 12.79 5.54 2.80
CA LYS A 49 13.16 5.34 1.38
C LYS A 49 12.09 5.83 0.39
N PHE A 50 10.90 6.20 0.88
CA PHE A 50 9.78 6.57 0.04
C PHE A 50 9.89 8.03 -0.42
N PRO A 51 9.56 8.35 -1.69
CA PRO A 51 9.42 9.73 -2.13
C PRO A 51 8.41 10.50 -1.27
N ARG A 52 8.71 11.76 -0.95
CA ARG A 52 7.83 12.60 -0.11
C ARG A 52 6.80 13.39 -0.93
N GLN A 53 7.06 13.58 -2.23
CA GLN A 53 6.16 14.28 -3.13
C GLN A 53 5.01 13.37 -3.56
N ALA A 54 3.77 13.84 -3.39
CA ALA A 54 2.56 13.09 -3.74
C ALA A 54 2.52 12.67 -5.22
N ALA A 55 3.00 13.54 -6.11
CA ALA A 55 3.05 13.30 -7.54
C ALA A 55 3.92 12.08 -7.92
N THR A 56 4.92 11.74 -7.10
CA THR A 56 5.81 10.59 -7.33
C THR A 56 5.37 9.37 -6.52
N LEU A 57 4.98 9.58 -5.25
CA LEU A 57 4.57 8.50 -4.35
C LEU A 57 3.28 7.82 -4.80
N GLY A 58 2.28 8.58 -5.25
CA GLY A 58 0.98 8.05 -5.67
C GLY A 58 1.09 7.01 -6.80
N PRO A 59 1.72 7.36 -7.95
CA PRO A 59 1.93 6.41 -9.05
C PRO A 59 2.75 5.18 -8.65
N LEU A 60 3.78 5.36 -7.81
CA LEU A 60 4.62 4.26 -7.34
C LEU A 60 3.85 3.25 -6.50
N LEU A 61 3.00 3.71 -5.57
CA LEU A 61 2.14 2.82 -4.78
C LEU A 61 1.07 2.16 -5.66
N ALA A 62 0.49 2.90 -6.60
CA ALA A 62 -0.52 2.37 -7.52
C ALA A 62 0.06 1.27 -8.43
N ALA A 63 1.30 1.42 -8.89
CA ALA A 63 2.00 0.40 -9.68
C ALA A 63 2.21 -0.91 -8.90
N ALA A 64 2.33 -0.83 -7.57
CA ALA A 64 2.44 -1.99 -6.69
C ALA A 64 1.08 -2.50 -6.16
N ASP A 65 -0.05 -1.96 -6.64
CA ASP A 65 -1.40 -2.23 -6.11
C ASP A 65 -1.49 -2.04 -4.58
N LEU A 66 -0.80 -1.03 -4.07
CA LEU A 66 -0.77 -0.64 -2.66
C LEU A 66 -1.34 0.76 -2.47
N ARG A 67 -1.77 1.04 -1.25
CA ARG A 67 -2.20 2.37 -0.81
C ARG A 67 -1.32 2.86 0.33
N LEU A 68 -1.20 4.17 0.48
CA LEU A 68 -0.54 4.74 1.64
C LEU A 68 -1.41 4.51 2.88
N ALA A 69 -1.02 3.61 3.79
CA ALA A 69 -1.83 3.24 4.96
C ALA A 69 -1.83 4.33 6.03
N SER A 70 -0.65 4.88 6.32
CA SER A 70 -0.45 5.99 7.22
C SER A 70 0.73 6.83 6.72
N ALA A 71 0.72 8.10 7.10
CA ALA A 71 1.87 8.97 6.91
C ALA A 71 2.05 9.82 8.17
N GLY A 72 3.29 10.00 8.60
CA GLY A 72 3.62 10.95 9.66
C GLY A 72 3.29 12.39 9.26
N THR A 73 3.23 13.29 10.25
CA THR A 73 2.86 14.71 10.09
C THR A 73 3.69 15.50 9.07
N ALA A 74 4.88 15.02 8.70
CA ALA A 74 5.77 15.68 7.74
C ALA A 74 5.43 15.42 6.26
N ALA A 75 4.51 14.50 5.94
CA ALA A 75 4.13 14.27 4.55
C ALA A 75 3.29 15.46 4.03
N CYS A 76 3.79 16.16 3.02
CA CYS A 76 3.07 17.24 2.33
C CYS A 76 1.98 16.65 1.40
N TRP A 77 1.07 15.87 1.99
CA TRP A 77 -0.11 15.32 1.35
C TRP A 77 -1.34 16.02 1.90
N PRO A 78 -2.25 16.53 1.07
CA PRO A 78 -3.54 16.98 1.56
C PRO A 78 -4.27 15.78 2.18
N THR A 79 -4.50 15.81 3.50
CA THR A 79 -5.14 14.76 4.30
C THR A 79 -6.47 14.25 3.71
N ALA A 80 -7.15 15.09 2.92
CA ALA A 80 -8.39 14.76 2.22
C ALA A 80 -8.22 13.89 0.96
N ALA A 81 -7.06 13.90 0.29
CA ALA A 81 -6.80 13.03 -0.86
C ALA A 81 -6.53 11.59 -0.43
N TRP A 82 -5.80 11.41 0.67
CA TRP A 82 -5.53 10.10 1.30
C TRP A 82 -6.82 9.39 1.75
N LYS A 83 -7.72 10.09 2.47
CA LYS A 83 -9.01 9.47 2.90
C LYS A 83 -9.86 9.00 1.72
N ARG A 84 -9.76 9.64 0.55
CA ARG A 84 -10.50 9.26 -0.66
C ARG A 84 -9.89 8.06 -1.37
N SER A 85 -8.56 7.95 -1.44
CA SER A 85 -7.89 6.81 -2.07
C SER A 85 -8.10 5.52 -1.27
N TRP A 86 -8.14 5.61 0.06
CA TRP A 86 -8.45 4.46 0.91
C TRP A 86 -9.87 3.94 0.70
N ARG A 87 -10.89 4.80 0.57
CA ARG A 87 -12.30 4.34 0.55
C ARG A 87 -12.78 3.67 -0.74
N ARG A 88 -12.14 3.86 -1.91
CA ARG A 88 -12.80 3.67 -3.22
C ARG A 88 -12.79 2.26 -3.85
N CYS A 89 -12.09 1.24 -3.34
CA CYS A 89 -12.31 -0.14 -3.82
C CYS A 89 -12.93 -1.01 -2.74
N GLY A 90 -14.23 -1.24 -2.87
CA GLY A 90 -14.96 -2.32 -2.24
C GLY A 90 -16.05 -2.80 -3.22
N SER A 91 -15.74 -2.91 -4.51
CA SER A 91 -16.68 -3.37 -5.54
C SER A 91 -15.96 -3.86 -6.81
N THR A 92 -15.41 -5.06 -6.78
CA THR A 92 -15.50 -5.99 -7.92
C THR A 92 -15.43 -7.42 -7.38
N PRO A 93 -16.57 -8.08 -7.13
CA PRO A 93 -16.59 -9.52 -7.25
C PRO A 93 -16.54 -9.83 -8.74
N SER A 94 -15.34 -10.15 -9.25
CA SER A 94 -15.24 -10.86 -10.53
C SER A 94 -15.67 -12.31 -10.29
N SER A 95 -16.97 -12.55 -10.26
CA SER A 95 -17.56 -13.88 -10.39
C SER A 95 -18.42 -13.90 -11.66
N SER A 96 -17.81 -14.25 -12.78
CA SER A 96 -18.54 -14.86 -13.90
C SER A 96 -17.81 -16.14 -14.28
N GLY A 97 -17.96 -17.14 -13.43
CA GLY A 97 -17.72 -18.54 -13.77
C GLY A 97 -18.97 -19.14 -14.41
N SER A 98 -18.82 -19.57 -15.66
CA SER A 98 -19.54 -20.60 -16.41
C SER A 98 -20.87 -21.18 -15.89
N SER A 99 -21.88 -21.21 -16.75
CA SER A 99 -22.81 -22.34 -16.81
C SER A 99 -22.96 -22.87 -18.23
N ALA A 100 -22.82 -24.18 -18.33
CA ALA A 100 -22.91 -25.02 -19.51
C ALA A 100 -24.38 -25.33 -19.89
N ARG A 101 -24.55 -25.79 -21.14
CA ARG A 101 -25.67 -26.59 -21.67
C ARG A 101 -27.09 -26.00 -21.56
N ARG A 102 -27.65 -25.61 -22.71
CA ARG A 102 -28.66 -26.39 -23.46
C ARG A 102 -28.76 -25.87 -24.88
#